data_AF-A0A1M5Y985-F1
#
_entry.id   AF-A0A1M5Y985-F1
#
_cell.length_a   1.000
_cell.length_b   1.000
_cell.length_c   1.000
_cell.angle_alpha   90.00
_cell.angle_beta   90.00
_cell.angle_gamma   90.00
#
_symmetry.space_group_name_H-M   'P 1'
#
loop_
_entity.id
_entity.type
_entity.pdbx_description
1 polymer ?
#
loop_
_entity_poly.entity_id
_entity_poly.type
_entity_poly.pdbx_seq_one_letter_code
_entity_poly.pdbx_strand_id
1 'polypeptide(L)'
;MDRGPHRLAVVLNESEAGGSDGAVDAAALMARHGAEIVVVKRGPRGATVFERGGDAVEIPVYRSDSVFKIGSGDVFSAAFALHWGERGLAAASAADIASRSVASFVDGHALPLDDTTNQSAVAVRAADQRRIYLAGPFFDLAQRWLIEEAFRILTEFGAEVFSPLHEVGTGLSADAIAEADLEGLRGCSKVLGLLDGADSGTVFEVGYARALGIPVIALAERLDAENLTMIAGSGCEVVRDFTTAIYRVMWAGGR
;
A
#
# COMPACT_ATOMS: atom_id res chain seq x y z
N MET A 1 11.10 -5.78 44.42
CA MET A 1 11.21 -6.04 42.97
C MET A 1 11.69 -4.75 42.34
N ASP A 2 12.99 -4.70 42.10
CA ASP A 2 13.61 -3.60 41.36
C ASP A 2 13.10 -3.68 39.92
N ARG A 3 12.18 -2.78 39.55
CA ARG A 3 11.75 -2.68 38.16
C ARG A 3 12.94 -2.09 37.44
N GLY A 4 13.58 -2.89 36.57
CA GLY A 4 14.65 -2.42 35.70
C GLY A 4 14.25 -1.13 34.96
N PRO A 5 15.20 -0.41 34.35
CA PRO A 5 14.94 0.89 33.75
C PRO A 5 13.70 0.83 32.86
N HIS A 6 12.78 1.78 33.04
CA HIS A 6 11.53 1.86 32.28
C HIS A 6 11.87 2.00 30.79
N ARG A 7 11.85 0.88 30.06
CA ARG A 7 12.04 0.84 28.61
C ARG A 7 10.75 1.31 27.95
N LEU A 8 10.84 2.25 27.01
CA LEU A 8 9.70 2.81 26.32
C LEU A 8 9.93 2.83 24.81
N ALA A 9 9.04 2.16 24.08
CA ALA A 9 8.93 2.26 22.64
C ALA A 9 7.65 3.00 22.27
N VAL A 10 7.71 3.89 21.28
CA VAL A 10 6.52 4.52 20.70
C VAL A 10 6.28 3.90 19.32
N VAL A 11 5.08 3.39 19.10
CA VAL A 11 4.64 2.83 17.81
C VAL A 11 3.57 3.74 17.25
N LEU A 12 3.82 4.31 16.08
CA LEU A 12 2.97 5.30 15.42
C LEU A 12 2.87 5.00 13.93
N ASN A 13 1.85 5.52 13.26
CA ASN A 13 1.83 5.58 11.79
C ASN A 13 2.54 6.85 11.29
N GLU A 14 2.78 6.93 9.98
CA GLU A 14 3.54 8.01 9.36
C GLU A 14 2.86 9.40 9.51
N SER A 15 1.53 9.46 9.47
CA SER A 15 0.79 10.72 9.68
C SER A 15 0.83 11.17 11.14
N GLU A 16 0.75 10.25 12.10
CA GLU A 16 0.96 10.50 13.53
C GLU A 16 2.40 10.94 13.85
N ALA A 17 3.37 10.51 13.04
CA ALA A 17 4.78 10.91 13.17
C ALA A 17 5.03 12.38 12.84
N GLY A 18 4.06 13.07 12.21
CA GLY A 18 4.22 14.44 11.73
C GLY A 18 5.19 14.55 10.55
N GLY A 19 5.42 13.46 9.81
CA GLY A 19 6.26 13.46 8.61
C GLY A 19 5.56 14.15 7.44
N SER A 20 5.68 15.47 7.34
CA SER A 20 5.43 16.18 6.09
C SER A 20 6.62 15.92 5.16
N ASP A 21 6.37 15.39 3.96
CA ASP A 21 7.39 15.06 2.94
C ASP A 21 8.32 13.87 3.26
N GLY A 22 7.90 12.95 4.14
CA GLY A 22 8.53 11.63 4.28
C GLY A 22 9.79 11.57 5.16
N ALA A 23 10.20 12.68 5.77
CA ALA A 23 11.27 12.69 6.78
C ALA A 23 10.68 12.74 8.19
N VAL A 24 10.76 11.63 8.93
CA VAL A 24 10.36 11.58 10.34
C VAL A 24 11.53 12.02 11.23
N ASP A 25 11.31 13.03 12.09
CA ASP A 25 12.27 13.40 13.14
C ASP A 25 12.13 12.44 14.35
N ALA A 26 12.70 11.25 14.20
CA ALA A 26 12.67 10.23 15.22
C ALA A 26 13.37 10.68 16.52
N ALA A 27 14.39 11.53 16.43
CA ALA A 27 15.10 12.05 17.60
C ALA A 27 14.21 12.97 18.44
N ALA A 28 13.45 13.87 17.79
CA ALA A 28 12.47 14.71 18.47
C ALA A 28 11.33 13.89 19.08
N LEU A 29 10.82 12.86 18.38
CA LEU A 29 9.81 11.96 18.91
C LEU A 29 10.32 11.20 20.15
N MET A 30 11.54 10.65 20.08
CA MET A 30 12.16 9.99 21.23
C MET A 30 12.32 10.94 22.41
N ALA A 31 12.81 12.16 22.19
CA ALA A 31 13.00 13.16 23.24
C ALA A 31 11.67 13.59 23.87
N ARG A 32 10.64 13.84 23.05
CA ARG A 32 9.29 14.24 23.48
C ARG A 32 8.64 13.20 24.38
N HIS A 33 8.79 11.92 24.05
CA HIS A 33 8.15 10.83 24.76
C HIS A 33 9.05 10.19 25.83
N GLY A 34 10.34 10.54 25.89
CA GLY A 34 11.31 9.84 26.74
C GLY A 34 11.56 8.40 26.28
N ALA A 35 11.41 8.12 24.99
CA ALA A 35 11.51 6.78 24.43
C ALA A 35 12.94 6.40 24.04
N GLU A 36 13.21 5.10 24.05
CA GLU A 36 14.44 4.51 23.49
C GLU A 36 14.27 4.10 22.03
N ILE A 37 13.03 3.80 21.64
CA ILE A 37 12.67 3.30 20.32
C ILE A 37 11.47 4.07 19.78
N VAL A 38 11.51 4.37 18.49
CA VAL A 38 10.36 4.83 17.70
C VAL A 38 10.17 3.85 16.54
N VAL A 39 8.97 3.33 16.37
CA VAL A 39 8.57 2.52 15.21
C VAL A 39 7.52 3.28 14.42
N VAL A 40 7.82 3.56 13.16
CA VAL A 40 6.91 4.25 12.24
C VAL A 40 6.35 3.24 11.25
N LYS A 41 5.03 3.01 11.29
CA LYS A 41 4.30 2.16 10.35
C LYS A 41 4.00 2.97 9.08
N ARG A 42 4.41 2.45 7.91
CA ARG A 42 4.37 3.13 6.60
C ARG A 42 3.48 2.39 5.59
N GLY A 43 2.42 1.73 6.07
CA GLY A 43 1.41 1.07 5.24
C GLY A 43 2.01 0.07 4.23
N PRO A 44 1.78 0.23 2.91
CA PRO A 44 2.32 -0.67 1.88
C PRO A 44 3.85 -0.59 1.74
N ARG A 45 4.53 0.32 2.45
CA ARG A 45 6.00 0.46 2.47
C ARG A 45 6.66 -0.23 3.65
N GLY A 46 5.91 -0.87 4.54
CA GLY A 46 6.43 -1.59 5.70
C GLY A 46 6.50 -0.70 6.94
N ALA A 47 7.61 -0.73 7.67
CA ALA A 47 7.84 0.11 8.84
C ALA A 47 9.31 0.51 8.96
N THR A 48 9.60 1.56 9.71
CA THR A 48 10.97 1.97 10.03
C THR A 48 11.15 1.96 11.55
N VAL A 49 12.22 1.33 12.02
CA VAL A 49 12.61 1.31 13.43
C VAL A 49 13.79 2.24 13.64
N PHE A 50 13.65 3.11 14.63
CA PHE A 50 14.70 4.02 15.08
C PHE A 50 15.10 3.65 16.50
N GLU A 51 16.40 3.51 16.74
CA GLU A 51 16.99 3.32 18.07
C GLU A 51 17.95 4.48 18.37
N ARG A 52 18.06 4.86 19.64
CA ARG A 52 18.92 5.98 20.05
C ARG A 52 20.39 5.74 19.64
N GLY A 53 20.90 6.60 18.75
CA GLY A 53 22.30 6.55 18.31
C GLY A 53 22.61 5.42 17.32
N GLY A 54 21.59 4.72 16.82
CA GLY A 54 21.71 3.75 15.74
C GLY A 54 21.17 4.30 14.41
N ASP A 55 21.48 3.59 13.32
CA ASP A 55 20.89 3.86 12.02
C ASP A 55 19.42 3.41 11.97
N ALA A 56 18.64 4.05 11.10
CA ALA A 56 17.27 3.63 10.84
C ALA A 56 17.24 2.25 10.18
N VAL A 57 16.38 1.36 10.67
CA VAL A 57 16.20 0.01 10.12
C VAL A 57 14.85 -0.10 9.44
N GLU A 58 14.86 -0.29 8.12
CA GLU A 58 13.65 -0.57 7.35
C GLU A 58 13.21 -2.02 7.55
N ILE A 59 11.93 -2.17 7.87
CA ILE A 59 11.25 -3.45 8.06
C ILE A 59 10.36 -3.68 6.84
N PRO A 60 10.55 -4.80 6.11
CA PRO A 60 9.75 -5.10 4.95
C PRO A 60 8.25 -5.19 5.28
N VAL A 61 7.43 -4.86 4.28
CA VAL A 61 6.06 -5.36 4.24
C VAL A 61 6.08 -6.78 3.65
N TYR A 62 5.13 -7.61 4.06
CA TYR A 62 5.03 -8.99 3.59
C TYR A 62 3.77 -9.16 2.74
N ARG A 63 3.90 -9.96 1.67
CA ARG A 63 2.81 -10.18 0.71
C ARG A 63 1.68 -10.92 1.42
N SER A 64 0.47 -10.42 1.24
CA SER A 64 -0.78 -11.04 1.64
C SER A 64 -1.65 -11.23 0.39
N ASP A 65 -2.54 -12.22 0.37
CA ASP A 65 -3.50 -12.47 -0.73
C ASP A 65 -4.63 -11.44 -0.79
N SER A 66 -5.06 -10.93 0.37
CA SER A 66 -6.00 -9.84 0.56
C SER A 66 -5.51 -8.88 1.63
N VAL A 67 -6.13 -7.70 1.74
CA VAL A 67 -5.74 -6.70 2.75
C VAL A 67 -6.95 -6.21 3.51
N PHE A 68 -7.22 -6.84 4.65
CA PHE A 68 -8.11 -6.27 5.65
C PHE A 68 -7.40 -5.30 6.58
N LYS A 69 -7.70 -4.01 6.43
CA LYS A 69 -6.93 -2.98 7.15
C LYS A 69 -7.32 -2.82 8.62
N ILE A 70 -8.58 -3.05 8.98
CA ILE A 70 -9.10 -2.79 10.34
C ILE A 70 -8.39 -3.72 11.33
N GLY A 71 -7.89 -3.17 12.45
CA GLY A 71 -7.18 -3.94 13.47
C GLY A 71 -5.74 -4.33 13.11
N SER A 72 -5.29 -4.16 11.85
CA SER A 72 -3.90 -4.47 11.46
C SER A 72 -2.86 -3.68 12.27
N GLY A 73 -3.19 -2.44 12.65
CA GLY A 73 -2.34 -1.62 13.51
C GLY A 73 -2.23 -2.16 14.93
N ASP A 74 -3.33 -2.69 15.48
CA ASP A 74 -3.37 -3.29 16.81
C ASP A 74 -2.60 -4.61 16.85
N VAL A 75 -2.75 -5.42 15.79
CA VAL A 75 -1.98 -6.65 15.59
C VAL A 75 -0.48 -6.35 15.57
N PHE A 76 -0.06 -5.33 14.82
CA PHE A 76 1.35 -4.90 14.81
C PHE A 76 1.82 -4.51 16.21
N SER A 77 1.10 -3.62 16.88
CA SER A 77 1.46 -3.11 18.21
C SER A 77 1.51 -4.23 19.26
N ALA A 78 0.55 -5.14 19.24
CA ALA A 78 0.49 -6.28 20.15
C ALA A 78 1.63 -7.27 19.91
N ALA A 79 1.90 -7.63 18.66
CA ALA A 79 3.00 -8.52 18.30
C ALA A 79 4.35 -7.89 18.66
N PHE A 80 4.53 -6.60 18.38
CA PHE A 80 5.74 -5.86 18.77
C PHE A 80 5.92 -5.84 20.29
N ALA A 81 4.87 -5.49 21.05
CA ALA A 81 4.92 -5.45 22.51
C ALA A 81 5.28 -6.81 23.12
N LEU A 82 4.72 -7.91 22.60
CA LEU A 82 5.06 -9.27 23.03
C LEU A 82 6.54 -9.60 22.77
N HIS A 83 7.04 -9.30 21.57
CA HIS A 83 8.38 -9.74 21.16
C HIS A 83 9.49 -8.86 21.74
N TRP A 84 9.30 -7.55 21.74
CA TRP A 84 10.27 -6.60 22.27
C TRP A 84 10.15 -6.44 23.80
N GLY A 85 8.93 -6.22 24.29
CA GLY A 85 8.66 -5.90 25.70
C GLY A 85 8.73 -7.12 26.61
N GLU A 86 8.04 -8.21 26.25
CA GLU A 86 7.97 -9.41 27.09
C GLU A 86 9.09 -10.43 26.79
N ARG A 87 9.37 -10.70 25.51
CA ARG A 87 10.39 -11.69 25.09
C ARG A 87 11.81 -11.10 24.97
N GLY A 88 11.97 -9.79 25.06
CA GLY A 88 13.28 -9.12 25.10
C GLY A 88 14.06 -9.14 23.78
N LEU A 89 13.42 -9.33 22.64
CA LEU A 89 14.09 -9.27 21.33
C LEU A 89 14.53 -7.85 20.97
N ALA A 90 15.49 -7.74 20.04
CA ALA A 90 15.87 -6.46 19.45
C ALA A 90 14.67 -5.81 18.73
N ALA A 91 14.58 -4.48 18.74
CA ALA A 91 13.43 -3.76 18.22
C ALA A 91 13.16 -4.06 16.74
N ALA A 92 14.22 -4.10 15.92
CA ALA A 92 14.11 -4.46 14.51
C ALA A 92 13.55 -5.88 14.30
N SER A 93 14.04 -6.86 15.08
CA SER A 93 13.54 -8.24 14.99
C SER A 93 12.09 -8.37 15.45
N ALA A 94 11.70 -7.65 16.52
CA ALA A 94 10.32 -7.64 16.99
C ALA A 94 9.37 -6.96 15.97
N ALA A 95 9.82 -5.88 15.33
CA ALA A 95 9.05 -5.21 14.29
C ALA A 95 8.92 -6.07 13.01
N ASP A 96 9.94 -6.84 12.66
CA ASP A 96 9.87 -7.81 11.56
C ASP A 96 8.80 -8.88 11.82
N ILE A 97 8.81 -9.47 13.02
CA ILE A 97 7.79 -10.45 13.44
C ILE A 97 6.39 -9.79 13.46
N ALA A 98 6.29 -8.55 13.91
CA ALA A 98 5.03 -7.81 13.89
C ALA A 98 4.52 -7.57 12.46
N SER A 99 5.40 -7.24 11.51
CA SER A 99 5.05 -7.07 10.10
C SER A 99 4.57 -8.37 9.46
N ARG A 100 5.24 -9.50 9.74
CA ARG A 100 4.81 -10.84 9.30
C ARG A 100 3.45 -11.23 9.90
N SER A 101 3.25 -10.91 11.18
CA SER A 101 2.00 -11.15 11.90
C SER A 101 0.83 -10.38 11.27
N VAL A 102 1.08 -9.14 10.86
CA VAL A 102 0.10 -8.35 10.11
C VAL A 102 -0.25 -9.03 8.78
N ALA A 103 0.73 -9.46 7.99
CA ALA A 103 0.46 -10.13 6.72
C ALA A 103 -0.40 -11.39 6.90
N SER A 104 -0.12 -12.21 7.93
CA SER A 104 -0.96 -13.37 8.25
C SER A 104 -2.38 -12.98 8.70
N PHE A 105 -2.51 -11.89 9.46
CA PHE A 105 -3.80 -11.44 9.96
C PHE A 105 -4.69 -10.86 8.85
N VAL A 106 -4.14 -10.03 7.97
CA VAL A 106 -4.93 -9.33 6.95
C VAL A 106 -5.47 -10.27 5.86
N ASP A 107 -4.93 -11.49 5.75
CA ASP A 107 -5.42 -12.55 4.88
C ASP A 107 -6.57 -13.37 5.48
N GLY A 108 -6.50 -13.68 6.78
CA GLY A 108 -7.41 -14.63 7.41
C GLY A 108 -8.37 -14.04 8.44
N HIS A 109 -8.13 -12.79 8.88
CA HIS A 109 -8.84 -12.13 9.98
C HIS A 109 -8.89 -12.97 11.27
N ALA A 110 -7.92 -13.87 11.44
CA ALA A 110 -7.95 -14.89 12.48
C ALA A 110 -7.00 -14.52 13.61
N LEU A 111 -7.49 -14.71 14.83
CA LEU A 111 -6.71 -14.67 16.07
C LEU A 111 -7.00 -15.95 16.87
N PRO A 112 -6.03 -16.47 17.66
CA PRO A 112 -4.67 -15.96 17.86
C PRO A 112 -3.79 -16.12 16.61
N LEU A 113 -2.72 -15.34 16.53
CA LEU A 113 -1.72 -15.47 15.48
C LEU A 113 -0.96 -16.79 15.68
N ASP A 114 -0.73 -17.53 14.59
CA ASP A 114 0.02 -18.77 14.64
C ASP A 114 1.52 -18.46 14.46
N ASP A 115 2.37 -18.86 15.43
CA ASP A 115 3.81 -18.61 15.37
C ASP A 115 4.47 -19.30 14.15
N THR A 116 3.80 -20.29 13.56
CA THR A 116 4.27 -21.05 12.38
C THR A 116 4.09 -20.31 11.05
N THR A 117 3.06 -19.47 10.89
CA THR A 117 2.77 -18.78 9.62
C THR A 117 3.73 -17.62 9.32
N ASN A 118 4.42 -17.10 10.34
CA ASN A 118 5.38 -16.01 10.19
C ASN A 118 6.62 -16.39 9.36
N GLN A 119 7.01 -17.66 9.32
CA GLN A 119 8.27 -18.09 8.70
C GLN A 119 8.20 -18.18 7.17
N SER A 120 7.02 -18.36 6.59
CA SER A 120 6.82 -18.46 5.13
C SER A 120 6.49 -17.13 4.44
N ALA A 121 6.43 -16.02 5.18
CA ALA A 121 6.04 -14.73 4.64
C ALA A 121 7.05 -14.21 3.61
N VAL A 122 6.55 -13.84 2.42
CA VAL A 122 7.36 -13.32 1.32
C VAL A 122 7.47 -11.81 1.44
N ALA A 123 8.67 -11.31 1.71
CA ALA A 123 8.92 -9.87 1.75
C ALA A 123 8.62 -9.24 0.39
N VAL A 124 7.78 -8.21 0.38
CA VAL A 124 7.57 -7.39 -0.81
C VAL A 124 8.73 -6.41 -0.88
N ARG A 125 9.52 -6.49 -1.95
CA ARG A 125 10.43 -5.40 -2.27
C ARG A 125 9.57 -4.20 -2.64
N ALA A 126 9.72 -3.08 -1.93
CA ALA A 126 9.11 -1.83 -2.33
C ALA A 126 9.47 -1.60 -3.81
N ALA A 127 8.49 -1.75 -4.70
CA ALA A 127 8.70 -1.49 -6.11
C ALA A 127 9.11 -0.03 -6.23
N ASP A 128 10.06 0.22 -7.14
CA ASP A 128 10.56 1.55 -7.46
C ASP A 128 9.42 2.58 -7.50
N GLN A 129 9.67 3.78 -6.98
CA GLN A 129 8.72 4.89 -6.76
C GLN A 129 8.20 5.50 -8.07
N ARG A 130 7.76 4.65 -8.98
CA ARG A 130 7.39 5.01 -10.33
C ARG A 130 5.90 5.24 -10.38
N ARG A 131 5.54 6.28 -11.14
CA ARG A 131 4.20 6.79 -11.40
C ARG A 131 3.17 5.70 -11.68
N ILE A 132 2.01 5.81 -11.03
CA ILE A 132 0.83 4.95 -11.18
C ILE A 132 -0.16 5.66 -12.09
N TYR A 133 -0.63 4.97 -13.13
CA TYR A 133 -1.77 5.45 -13.89
C TYR A 133 -3.08 4.96 -13.25
N LEU A 134 -3.94 5.87 -12.84
CA LEU A 134 -5.25 5.60 -12.26
C LEU A 134 -6.32 5.69 -13.35
N ALA A 135 -6.66 4.54 -13.92
CA ALA A 135 -7.69 4.38 -14.94
C ALA A 135 -9.05 4.12 -14.28
N GLY A 136 -10.09 4.81 -14.77
CA GLY A 136 -11.46 4.57 -14.32
C GLY A 136 -12.41 5.69 -14.73
N PRO A 137 -13.72 5.38 -14.80
CA PRO A 137 -14.71 6.36 -15.18
C PRO A 137 -14.90 7.41 -14.07
N PHE A 138 -15.42 8.59 -14.44
CA PHE A 138 -15.80 9.66 -13.52
C PHE A 138 -17.07 10.40 -13.99
N PHE A 139 -18.00 9.66 -14.62
CA PHE A 139 -19.22 10.21 -15.23
C PHE A 139 -20.32 10.50 -14.22
N ASP A 140 -20.30 9.82 -13.08
CA ASP A 140 -21.20 10.05 -11.95
C ASP A 140 -20.45 10.30 -10.63
N LEU A 141 -21.20 10.67 -9.60
CA LEU A 141 -20.65 11.00 -8.29
C LEU A 141 -19.93 9.82 -7.63
N ALA A 142 -20.45 8.60 -7.75
CA ALA A 142 -19.85 7.43 -7.12
C ALA A 142 -18.52 7.07 -7.78
N GLN A 143 -18.48 7.09 -9.11
CA GLN A 143 -17.28 6.89 -9.92
C GLN A 143 -16.21 7.94 -9.61
N ARG A 144 -16.59 9.22 -9.61
CA ARG A 144 -15.68 10.31 -9.25
C ARG A 144 -15.15 10.15 -7.83
N TRP A 145 -16.01 9.82 -6.87
CA TRP A 145 -15.59 9.65 -5.48
C TRP A 145 -14.56 8.52 -5.32
N LEU A 146 -14.73 7.42 -6.04
CA LEU A 146 -13.79 6.31 -6.04
C LEU A 146 -12.41 6.71 -6.61
N ILE A 147 -12.40 7.49 -7.70
CA ILE A 147 -11.16 8.03 -8.29
C ILE A 147 -10.45 8.96 -7.30
N GLU A 148 -11.17 9.91 -6.71
CA GLU A 148 -10.62 10.89 -5.76
C GLU A 148 -10.05 10.19 -4.52
N GLU A 149 -10.76 9.18 -4.00
CA GLU A 149 -10.31 8.42 -2.83
C GLU A 149 -9.07 7.56 -3.15
N ALA A 150 -9.05 6.90 -4.31
CA ALA A 150 -7.86 6.16 -4.77
C ALA A 150 -6.66 7.09 -4.95
N PHE A 151 -6.86 8.24 -5.61
CA PHE A 151 -5.84 9.25 -5.82
C PHE A 151 -5.26 9.76 -4.50
N ARG A 152 -6.13 10.13 -3.55
CA ARG A 152 -5.75 10.60 -2.22
C ARG A 152 -4.91 9.56 -1.47
N ILE A 153 -5.39 8.31 -1.37
CA ILE A 153 -4.70 7.26 -0.60
C ILE A 153 -3.36 6.90 -1.23
N LEU A 154 -3.30 6.76 -2.56
CA LEU A 154 -2.04 6.45 -3.25
C LEU A 154 -1.00 7.56 -3.03
N THR A 155 -1.44 8.82 -3.12
CA THR A 155 -0.58 9.99 -2.85
C THR A 155 -0.13 10.02 -1.39
N GLU A 156 -1.01 9.73 -0.43
CA GLU A 156 -0.66 9.63 1.00
C GLU A 156 0.34 8.50 1.28
N PHE A 157 0.29 7.39 0.54
CA PHE A 157 1.32 6.35 0.58
C PHE A 157 2.61 6.71 -0.17
N GLY A 158 2.69 7.94 -0.70
CA GLY A 158 3.84 8.50 -1.37
C GLY A 158 4.06 7.96 -2.78
N ALA A 159 3.01 7.52 -3.46
CA ALA A 159 3.08 7.25 -4.90
C ALA A 159 2.86 8.53 -5.69
N GLU A 160 3.57 8.65 -6.81
CA GLU A 160 3.20 9.60 -7.85
C GLU A 160 2.03 9.02 -8.66
N VAL A 161 0.96 9.78 -8.87
CA VAL A 161 -0.26 9.30 -9.52
C VAL A 161 -0.62 10.20 -10.70
N PHE A 162 -0.70 9.61 -11.88
CA PHE A 162 -1.38 10.22 -13.02
C PHE A 162 -2.84 9.76 -13.03
N SER A 163 -3.77 10.69 -13.16
CA SER A 163 -5.19 10.39 -13.33
C SER A 163 -5.76 11.28 -14.42
N PRO A 164 -6.47 10.73 -15.44
CA PRO A 164 -7.12 11.52 -16.47
C PRO A 164 -7.98 12.66 -15.92
N LEU A 165 -8.71 12.39 -14.82
CA LEU A 165 -9.52 13.40 -14.13
C LEU A 165 -8.70 14.60 -13.62
N HIS A 166 -7.48 14.35 -13.11
CA HIS A 166 -6.67 15.34 -12.40
C HIS A 166 -5.67 16.06 -13.31
N GLU A 167 -5.08 15.36 -14.28
CA GLU A 167 -4.02 15.91 -15.14
C GLU A 167 -4.55 16.41 -16.51
N VAL A 168 -5.63 15.84 -17.05
CA VAL A 168 -6.18 16.21 -18.36
C VAL A 168 -7.51 16.95 -18.23
N GLY A 169 -8.42 16.41 -17.44
CA GLY A 169 -9.73 16.98 -17.19
C GLY A 169 -10.68 16.92 -18.39
N THR A 170 -11.66 17.82 -18.42
CA THR A 170 -12.71 17.87 -19.47
C THR A 170 -12.66 19.20 -20.21
N GLY A 171 -12.88 19.20 -21.53
CA GLY A 171 -13.02 20.44 -22.32
C GLY A 171 -12.07 20.58 -23.51
N LEU A 172 -11.17 19.62 -23.70
CA LEU A 172 -10.36 19.48 -24.91
C LEU A 172 -11.11 18.68 -26.00
N SER A 173 -10.60 18.67 -27.23
CA SER A 173 -11.11 17.79 -28.28
C SER A 173 -10.86 16.32 -27.93
N ALA A 174 -11.67 15.42 -28.47
CA ALA A 174 -11.52 13.98 -28.24
C ALA A 174 -10.10 13.48 -28.57
N ASP A 175 -9.54 13.93 -29.70
CA ASP A 175 -8.18 13.56 -30.12
C ASP A 175 -7.12 14.05 -29.12
N ALA A 176 -7.25 15.27 -28.59
CA ALA A 176 -6.30 15.83 -27.64
C ALA A 176 -6.39 15.17 -26.26
N ILE A 177 -7.60 14.81 -25.81
CA ILE A 177 -7.78 14.04 -24.56
C ILE A 177 -7.13 12.67 -24.70
N ALA A 178 -7.46 11.93 -25.76
CA ALA A 178 -6.94 10.60 -25.99
C ALA A 178 -5.40 10.61 -26.13
N GLU A 179 -4.83 11.60 -26.82
CA GLU A 179 -3.38 11.74 -26.92
C GLU A 179 -2.72 12.00 -25.56
N ALA A 180 -3.26 12.93 -24.77
CA ALA A 180 -2.74 13.27 -23.45
C ALA A 180 -2.83 12.09 -22.47
N ASP A 181 -3.96 11.39 -22.43
CA ASP A 181 -4.16 10.23 -21.55
C ASP A 181 -3.21 9.07 -21.92
N LEU A 182 -3.06 8.77 -23.21
CA LEU A 182 -2.17 7.69 -23.67
C LEU A 182 -0.70 8.03 -23.46
N GLU A 183 -0.30 9.30 -23.59
CA GLU A 183 1.06 9.73 -23.27
C GLU A 183 1.31 9.67 -21.75
N GLY A 184 0.36 10.13 -20.92
CA GLY A 184 0.42 9.99 -19.47
C GLY A 184 0.55 8.54 -19.03
N LEU A 185 -0.19 7.63 -19.66
CA LEU A 185 -0.12 6.19 -19.42
C LEU A 185 1.26 5.62 -19.75
N ARG A 186 1.86 5.99 -20.90
CA ARG A 186 3.22 5.55 -21.27
C ARG A 186 4.27 6.00 -20.26
N GLY A 187 4.08 7.14 -19.60
CA GLY A 187 4.95 7.64 -18.54
C GLY A 187 4.82 6.89 -17.21
N CYS A 188 3.86 5.98 -17.08
CA CYS A 188 3.61 5.22 -15.86
C CYS A 188 4.23 3.83 -15.91
N SER A 189 4.56 3.31 -14.72
CA SER A 189 5.17 1.97 -14.57
C SER A 189 4.19 0.87 -14.23
N LYS A 190 2.96 1.25 -13.86
CA LYS A 190 1.90 0.36 -13.39
C LYS A 190 0.57 1.07 -13.52
N VAL A 191 -0.50 0.29 -13.63
CA VAL A 191 -1.87 0.79 -13.75
C VAL A 191 -2.72 0.22 -12.62
N LEU A 192 -3.54 1.08 -12.01
CA LEU A 192 -4.73 0.68 -11.26
C LEU A 192 -5.95 0.98 -12.15
N GLY A 193 -6.67 -0.06 -12.56
CA GLY A 193 -7.91 0.05 -13.32
C GLY A 193 -9.14 -0.20 -12.46
N LEU A 194 -10.03 0.79 -12.35
CA LEU A 194 -11.31 0.68 -11.65
C LEU A 194 -12.38 0.26 -12.66
N LEU A 195 -12.67 -1.04 -12.75
CA LEU A 195 -13.41 -1.63 -13.88
C LEU A 195 -14.91 -1.76 -13.66
N ASP A 196 -15.39 -1.47 -12.47
CA ASP A 196 -16.82 -1.55 -12.18
C ASP A 196 -17.64 -0.64 -13.11
N GLY A 197 -18.60 -1.25 -13.82
CA GLY A 197 -19.38 -0.60 -14.87
C GLY A 197 -18.86 -0.86 -16.30
N ALA A 198 -17.73 -1.55 -16.46
CA ALA A 198 -17.15 -1.97 -17.73
C ALA A 198 -17.01 -0.80 -18.74
N ASP A 199 -16.56 0.36 -18.26
CA ASP A 199 -16.34 1.52 -19.11
C ASP A 199 -15.36 1.20 -20.25
N SER A 200 -15.78 1.50 -21.48
CA SER A 200 -15.02 1.18 -22.68
C SER A 200 -13.68 1.91 -22.75
N GLY A 201 -13.59 3.15 -22.23
CA GLY A 201 -12.34 3.91 -22.18
C GLY A 201 -11.34 3.26 -21.24
N THR A 202 -11.78 2.95 -20.02
CA THR A 202 -10.98 2.26 -19.02
C THR A 202 -10.51 0.88 -19.50
N VAL A 203 -11.38 0.09 -20.16
CA VAL A 203 -11.01 -1.20 -20.74
C VAL A 203 -9.97 -1.05 -21.86
N PHE A 204 -10.09 0.00 -22.69
CA PHE A 204 -9.11 0.32 -23.72
C PHE A 204 -7.75 0.66 -23.11
N GLU A 205 -7.71 1.51 -22.08
CA GLU A 205 -6.49 1.88 -21.35
C GLU A 205 -5.81 0.66 -20.73
N VAL A 206 -6.57 -0.25 -20.11
CA VAL A 206 -6.03 -1.51 -19.58
C VAL A 206 -5.42 -2.35 -20.69
N GLY A 207 -6.14 -2.55 -21.79
CA GLY A 207 -5.63 -3.32 -22.94
C GLY A 207 -4.34 -2.70 -23.52
N TYR A 208 -4.31 -1.38 -23.64
CA TYR A 208 -3.17 -0.62 -24.12
C TYR A 208 -1.96 -0.74 -23.18
N ALA A 209 -2.15 -0.61 -21.87
CA ALA A 209 -1.11 -0.82 -20.87
C ALA A 209 -0.53 -2.24 -20.94
N ARG A 210 -1.38 -3.26 -21.11
CA ARG A 210 -0.94 -4.65 -21.28
C ARG A 210 -0.13 -4.85 -22.56
N ALA A 211 -0.51 -4.21 -23.66
CA ALA A 211 0.25 -4.25 -24.91
C ALA A 211 1.67 -3.64 -24.75
N LEU A 212 1.82 -2.65 -23.87
CA LEU A 212 3.11 -2.05 -23.51
C LEU A 212 3.90 -2.86 -22.46
N GLY A 213 3.36 -3.97 -21.96
CA GLY A 213 3.99 -4.76 -20.90
C GLY A 213 3.88 -4.14 -19.50
N ILE A 214 3.08 -3.08 -19.34
CA ILE A 214 2.86 -2.43 -18.05
C ILE A 214 1.98 -3.36 -17.18
N PRO A 215 2.37 -3.64 -15.92
CA PRO A 215 1.53 -4.41 -15.01
C PRO A 215 0.25 -3.65 -14.66
N VAL A 216 -0.87 -4.36 -14.63
CA VAL A 216 -2.20 -3.80 -14.34
C VAL A 216 -2.80 -4.57 -13.16
N ILE A 217 -3.19 -3.83 -12.13
CA ILE A 217 -4.09 -4.30 -11.07
C ILE A 217 -5.50 -3.79 -11.42
N ALA A 218 -6.45 -4.71 -11.54
CA ALA A 218 -7.82 -4.40 -11.91
C ALA A 218 -8.74 -4.60 -10.69
N LEU A 219 -9.32 -3.52 -10.17
CA LEU A 219 -10.41 -3.60 -9.21
C LEU A 219 -11.70 -3.88 -9.96
N ALA A 220 -12.33 -5.01 -9.66
CA ALA A 220 -13.61 -5.41 -10.22
C ALA A 220 -14.46 -6.08 -9.15
N GLU A 221 -15.24 -5.30 -8.40
CA GLU A 221 -16.04 -5.80 -7.29
C GLU A 221 -17.35 -6.44 -7.80
N ARG A 222 -17.89 -5.91 -8.91
CA ARG A 222 -19.24 -6.28 -9.41
C ARG A 222 -19.25 -7.01 -10.74
N LEU A 223 -18.13 -7.09 -11.47
CA LEU A 223 -18.06 -7.80 -12.75
C LEU A 223 -17.96 -9.32 -12.56
N ASP A 224 -18.70 -10.08 -13.34
CA ASP A 224 -18.58 -11.54 -13.37
C ASP A 224 -17.33 -12.01 -14.13
N ALA A 225 -17.07 -13.32 -14.09
CA ALA A 225 -15.91 -13.90 -14.75
C ALA A 225 -15.95 -13.74 -16.28
N GLU A 226 -17.14 -13.77 -16.89
CA GLU A 226 -17.31 -13.64 -18.33
C GLU A 226 -16.85 -12.27 -18.82
N ASN A 227 -17.28 -11.20 -18.15
CA ASN A 227 -16.86 -9.83 -18.45
C ASN A 227 -15.38 -9.56 -18.15
N LEU A 228 -14.75 -10.38 -17.31
CA LEU A 228 -13.33 -10.26 -16.95
C LEU A 228 -12.40 -11.13 -17.80
N THR A 229 -12.93 -11.96 -18.72
CA THR A 229 -12.16 -12.96 -19.47
C THR A 229 -10.90 -12.38 -20.11
N MET A 230 -11.01 -11.24 -20.81
CA MET A 230 -9.88 -10.61 -21.49
C MET A 230 -8.90 -9.92 -20.52
N ILE A 231 -9.42 -9.35 -19.44
CA ILE A 231 -8.63 -8.68 -18.40
C ILE A 231 -7.77 -9.71 -17.69
N ALA A 232 -8.38 -10.76 -17.14
CA ALA A 232 -7.66 -11.84 -16.47
C ALA A 232 -6.75 -12.62 -17.45
N GLY A 233 -7.27 -12.94 -18.64
CA GLY A 233 -6.56 -13.73 -19.66
C GLY A 233 -5.32 -13.02 -20.25
N SER A 234 -5.27 -11.69 -20.19
CA SER A 234 -4.10 -10.89 -20.61
C SER A 234 -3.05 -10.71 -19.51
N GLY A 235 -3.24 -11.35 -18.35
CA GLY A 235 -2.29 -11.34 -17.23
C GLY A 235 -2.40 -10.11 -16.33
N CYS A 236 -3.54 -9.41 -16.33
CA CYS A 236 -3.87 -8.46 -15.26
C CYS A 236 -4.15 -9.23 -13.97
N GLU A 237 -3.74 -8.67 -12.83
CA GLU A 237 -4.17 -9.18 -11.53
C GLU A 237 -5.53 -8.56 -11.18
N VAL A 238 -6.56 -9.41 -11.08
CA VAL A 238 -7.93 -8.97 -10.75
C VAL A 238 -8.18 -9.15 -9.26
N VAL A 239 -8.62 -8.10 -8.60
CA VAL A 239 -8.95 -8.08 -7.17
C VAL A 239 -10.39 -7.61 -6.95
N ARG A 240 -10.96 -8.03 -5.83
CA ARG A 240 -12.40 -7.90 -5.53
C ARG A 240 -12.73 -6.91 -4.43
N ASP A 241 -11.73 -6.23 -3.89
CA ASP A 241 -11.91 -5.21 -2.88
C ASP A 241 -10.92 -4.06 -3.06
N PHE A 242 -11.38 -2.86 -2.71
CA PHE A 242 -10.64 -1.63 -2.91
C PHE A 242 -9.30 -1.59 -2.16
N THR A 243 -9.24 -2.09 -0.92
CA THR A 243 -8.03 -2.00 -0.09
C THR A 243 -6.92 -2.87 -0.66
N THR A 244 -7.24 -4.10 -1.04
CA THR A 244 -6.30 -5.00 -1.73
C THR A 244 -5.82 -4.38 -3.03
N ALA A 245 -6.68 -3.74 -3.82
CA ALA A 245 -6.26 -3.08 -5.07
C ALA A 245 -5.20 -2.00 -4.85
N ILE A 246 -5.40 -1.14 -3.86
CA ILE A 246 -4.43 -0.10 -3.48
C ILE A 246 -3.10 -0.72 -3.08
N TYR A 247 -3.10 -1.72 -2.20
CA TYR A 247 -1.85 -2.36 -1.75
C TYR A 247 -1.16 -3.12 -2.89
N ARG A 248 -1.92 -3.85 -3.72
CA ARG A 248 -1.39 -4.60 -4.86
C ARG A 248 -0.74 -3.70 -5.91
N VAL A 249 -1.35 -2.54 -6.23
CA VAL A 249 -0.72 -1.64 -7.20
C VAL A 249 0.56 -1.02 -6.64
N MET A 250 0.60 -0.69 -5.34
CA MET A 250 1.83 -0.24 -4.69
C MET A 250 2.95 -1.28 -4.77
N TRP A 251 2.60 -2.56 -4.66
CA TRP A 251 3.53 -3.69 -4.72
C TRP A 251 3.85 -4.20 -6.12
N ALA A 252 3.10 -3.77 -7.13
CA ALA A 252 3.31 -4.20 -8.50
C ALA A 252 4.67 -3.69 -9.00
N GLY A 253 5.54 -4.62 -9.39
CA GLY A 253 6.80 -4.35 -10.08
C GLY A 253 6.70 -4.75 -11.55
N GLY A 254 7.48 -4.06 -12.40
CA GLY A 254 7.76 -4.55 -13.75
C GLY A 254 8.51 -5.89 -13.66
N ARG A 255 8.19 -6.83 -14.56
CA ARG A 255 8.96 -8.06 -14.72
C ARG A 255 10.34 -7.78 -15.26
#